data_AF-A0AAV0HJM6-F1
#
_entry.id   AF-A0AAV0HJM6-F1
#
_cell.length_a   1.000
_cell.length_b   1.000
_cell.length_c   1.000
_cell.angle_alpha   90.00
_cell.angle_beta   90.00
_cell.angle_gamma   90.00
#
_symmetry.space_group_name_H-M   'P 1'
#
loop_
_entity.id
_entity.type
_entity.pdbx_description
1 polymer ?
#
loop_
_entity_poly.entity_id
_entity_poly.type
_entity_poly.pdbx_seq_one_letter_code
_entity_poly.pdbx_strand_id
1 'polypeptide(L)'
;MELSCQAFSRMHNLRLLKIYNHGARDGSYKVRLPFGLESLPDELRYLHWNGYPLSTFPFNFRVENLVHINLTYSNIGQLWGGVQ
;
A
#
# COMPACT_ATOMS: atom_id res chain seq x y z
N MET A 1 5.54 -3.50 14.98
CA MET A 1 4.14 -3.09 15.18
C MET A 1 3.30 -3.75 14.10
N GLU A 2 2.36 -4.59 14.51
CA GLU A 2 1.38 -5.15 13.58
C GLU A 2 0.23 -4.15 13.42
N LEU A 3 -0.11 -3.83 12.17
CA LEU A 3 -1.25 -2.98 11.87
C LEU A 3 -2.39 -3.84 11.35
N SER A 4 -3.61 -3.47 11.74
CA SER A 4 -4.80 -4.02 11.10
C SER A 4 -4.84 -3.62 9.62
N CYS A 5 -5.31 -4.52 8.77
CA CYS A 5 -5.61 -4.22 7.36
C CYS A 5 -6.65 -3.09 7.19
N GLN A 6 -7.39 -2.77 8.26
CA GLN A 6 -8.39 -1.70 8.32
C GLN A 6 -7.88 -0.41 8.98
N ALA A 7 -6.58 -0.29 9.26
CA ALA A 7 -6.02 0.82 10.05
C ALA A 7 -6.41 2.23 9.53
N PHE A 8 -6.65 2.37 8.23
CA PHE A 8 -6.98 3.66 7.58
C PHE A 8 -8.42 3.75 7.08
N SER A 9 -9.29 2.76 7.36
CA SER A 9 -10.64 2.68 6.77
C SER A 9 -11.56 3.84 7.13
N ARG A 10 -11.34 4.47 8.29
CA ARG A 10 -12.12 5.63 8.76
C ARG A 10 -11.49 6.98 8.41
N MET A 11 -10.36 7.00 7.70
CA MET A 11 -9.66 8.22 7.33
C MET A 11 -10.10 8.71 5.96
N HIS A 12 -11.38 9.08 5.84
CA HIS A 12 -12.04 9.37 4.55
C HIS A 12 -11.37 10.50 3.73
N ASN A 13 -10.70 11.44 4.39
CA ASN A 13 -10.00 12.56 3.74
C ASN A 13 -8.49 12.31 3.58
N LEU A 14 -8.00 11.08 3.78
CA LEU A 14 -6.57 10.78 3.67
C LEU A 14 -6.13 10.84 2.21
N ARG A 15 -5.35 11.87 1.87
CA ARG A 15 -4.84 12.08 0.51
C ARG A 15 -3.42 11.56 0.29
N LEU A 16 -2.66 11.37 1.36
CA LEU A 16 -1.27 10.96 1.31
C LEU A 16 -1.00 9.90 2.38
N LEU A 17 -0.55 8.72 1.94
CA LEU A 17 -0.17 7.61 2.81
C LEU A 17 1.27 7.21 2.49
N LYS A 18 2.12 7.23 3.52
CA LYS A 18 3.52 6.81 3.42
C LYS A 18 3.84 5.77 4.47
N ILE A 19 4.18 4.57 4.02
CA ILE A 19 4.58 3.44 4.85
C ILE A 19 6.07 3.18 4.58
N TYR A 20 6.90 3.69 5.50
CA TYR A 20 8.34 3.52 5.46
C TYR A 20 8.74 2.26 6.24
N ASN A 21 8.93 1.18 5.49
CA ASN A 21 9.48 -0.07 5.97
C ASN A 21 10.91 -0.21 5.46
N HIS A 22 11.81 0.60 6.00
CA HIS A 22 13.23 0.31 5.85
C HIS A 22 13.51 -0.91 6.72
N GLY A 23 13.92 -2.02 6.10
CA GLY A 23 14.41 -3.17 6.84
C GLY A 23 15.47 -2.69 7.83
N ALA A 24 15.29 -3.00 9.11
CA ALA A 24 16.38 -2.82 10.05
C ALA A 24 17.58 -3.66 9.60
N ARG A 25 18.75 -3.47 10.22
CA ARG A 25 19.97 -4.22 9.85
C ARG A 25 19.80 -5.75 9.94
N ASP A 26 18.78 -6.21 10.66
CA ASP A 26 18.38 -7.61 10.83
C ASP A 26 17.34 -8.09 9.79
N GLY A 27 16.97 -7.26 8.80
CA GLY A 27 15.94 -7.57 7.81
C GLY A 27 14.50 -7.46 8.32
N SER A 28 14.28 -7.00 9.56
CA SER A 28 12.94 -6.86 10.13
C SER A 28 12.25 -5.57 9.68
N TYR A 29 10.93 -5.67 9.47
CA TYR A 29 10.07 -4.54 9.16
C TYR A 29 9.40 -4.00 10.42
N LYS A 30 9.43 -2.67 10.61
CA LYS A 30 8.80 -2.00 11.76
C LYS A 30 7.28 -2.10 11.71
N VAL A 31 6.71 -2.02 10.51
CA VAL A 31 5.27 -2.16 10.26
C VAL A 31 5.02 -3.49 9.58
N ARG A 32 4.17 -4.34 10.15
CA ARG A 32 3.80 -5.63 9.55
C ARG A 32 2.36 -5.56 9.06
N LEU A 33 2.18 -5.78 7.77
CA LEU A 33 0.91 -5.88 7.06
C LEU A 33 1.02 -7.05 6.05
N PRO A 34 1.17 -8.31 6.51
CA PRO A 34 1.52 -9.44 5.64
C PRO A 34 0.53 -9.65 4.48
N PHE A 35 -0.73 -9.25 4.67
CA PHE A 35 -1.80 -9.32 3.68
C PHE A 35 -2.16 -7.96 3.06
N GLY A 36 -1.35 -6.92 3.30
CA GLY A 36 -1.63 -5.56 2.84
C GLY A 36 -2.77 -4.87 3.61
N LEU A 37 -3.39 -3.89 2.95
CA LEU A 37 -4.59 -3.19 3.43
C LEU A 37 -5.82 -3.76 2.71
N GLU A 38 -6.95 -3.84 3.40
CA GLU A 38 -8.21 -4.31 2.83
C GLU A 38 -8.77 -3.30 1.82
N SER A 39 -8.59 -2.01 2.10
CA SER A 39 -8.95 -0.91 1.21
C SER A 39 -7.99 0.26 1.37
N LEU A 40 -7.89 1.08 0.32
CA LEU A 40 -7.29 2.41 0.40
C LEU A 40 -8.42 3.44 0.53
N PRO A 41 -8.20 4.54 1.27
CA PRO A 41 -9.18 5.62 1.34
C PRO A 41 -9.49 6.18 -0.04
N ASP A 42 -10.76 6.47 -0.31
CA ASP A 42 -11.23 6.91 -1.63
C ASP A 42 -10.53 8.19 -2.11
N GLU A 43 -10.19 9.10 -1.19
CA GLU A 43 -9.49 10.35 -1.51
C GLU A 43 -7.96 10.21 -1.61
N LEU A 44 -7.41 8.99 -1.56
CA LEU A 44 -5.97 8.79 -1.60
C LEU A 44 -5.41 9.14 -2.98
N ARG A 45 -4.42 10.04 -2.98
CA ARG A 45 -3.78 10.58 -4.20
C ARG A 45 -2.33 10.16 -4.32
N TYR A 46 -1.67 9.93 -3.19
CA TYR A 46 -0.25 9.55 -3.11
C TYR A 46 -0.08 8.35 -2.18
N LEU A 47 0.43 7.25 -2.73
CA LEU A 47 0.82 6.06 -1.97
C LEU A 47 2.33 5.84 -2.08
N HIS A 48 3.02 5.86 -0.94
CA HIS A 48 4.39 5.37 -0.81
C HIS A 48 4.36 4.17 0.12
N TRP A 49 4.83 3.01 -0.33
CA TRP A 49 4.90 1.81 0.50
C TRP A 49 6.17 1.00 0.20
N ASN A 50 7.19 1.18 1.05
CA ASN A 50 8.42 0.41 0.96
C ASN A 50 8.17 -1.05 1.37
N GLY A 51 8.69 -2.00 0.59
CA GLY A 51 8.53 -3.41 0.92
C GLY A 51 7.08 -3.87 0.83
N TYR A 52 6.32 -3.33 -0.13
CA TYR A 52 4.93 -3.73 -0.34
C TYR A 52 4.86 -5.27 -0.50
N PRO A 53 4.01 -5.95 0.30
CA PRO A 53 4.17 -7.38 0.58
C PRO A 53 3.50 -8.29 -0.46
N LEU A 54 2.59 -7.76 -1.26
CA LEU A 54 1.83 -8.55 -2.23
C LEU A 54 2.50 -8.52 -3.62
N SER A 55 2.38 -9.62 -4.35
CA SER A 55 2.89 -9.74 -5.73
C SER A 55 2.00 -9.04 -6.76
N THR A 56 0.77 -8.71 -6.38
CA THR A 56 -0.20 -7.96 -7.18
C THR A 56 -0.74 -6.77 -6.40
N PHE A 57 -1.16 -5.75 -7.14
CA PHE A 57 -1.91 -4.66 -6.55
C PHE A 57 -3.38 -5.06 -6.36
N PRO A 58 -4.05 -4.68 -5.25
CA PRO A 58 -5.43 -5.05 -5.06
C PRO A 58 -6.27 -4.38 -6.13
N PHE A 59 -6.94 -5.19 -6.95
CA PHE A 59 -7.76 -4.72 -8.07
C PHE A 59 -9.07 -4.05 -7.65
N ASN A 60 -9.47 -4.22 -6.38
CA ASN A 60 -10.83 -3.94 -5.93
C ASN A 60 -11.03 -2.52 -5.40
N PHE A 61 -10.05 -1.62 -5.51
CA PHE A 61 -10.21 -0.26 -5.01
C PHE A 61 -10.24 0.77 -6.14
N ARG A 62 -10.97 1.87 -5.92
CA ARG A 62 -11.07 2.99 -6.85
C ARG A 62 -9.74 3.73 -6.92
N VAL A 63 -8.83 3.26 -7.78
CA VAL A 63 -7.57 3.93 -8.13
C VAL A 63 -7.78 5.25 -8.88
N GLU A 64 -9.02 5.60 -9.24
CA GLU A 64 -9.39 6.79 -10.02
C GLU A 64 -8.78 8.08 -9.45
N ASN A 65 -8.62 8.13 -8.13
CA ASN A 65 -8.07 9.29 -7.44
C ASN A 65 -6.55 9.23 -7.23
N LEU A 66 -5.92 8.09 -7.47
CA LEU A 66 -4.51 7.82 -7.17
C LEU A 66 -3.62 8.37 -8.29
N VAL A 67 -2.87 9.43 -7.98
CA VAL A 67 -2.01 10.16 -8.93
C VAL A 67 -0.58 9.61 -8.94
N HIS A 68 -0.13 9.08 -7.79
CA HIS A 68 1.23 8.60 -7.65
C HIS A 68 1.31 7.36 -6.77
N ILE A 69 2.09 6.39 -7.24
CA ILE A 69 2.37 5.13 -6.55
C ILE A 69 3.88 4.92 -6.52
N ASN A 70 4.41 4.69 -5.33
CA ASN A 70 5.79 4.27 -5.11
C ASN A 70 5.79 3.00 -4.25
N LEU A 71 6.16 1.87 -4.86
CA LEU A 71 6.26 0.56 -4.20
C LEU A 71 7.71 0.05 -4.21
N THR A 72 8.68 0.93 -3.91
CA THR A 72 10.09 0.56 -3.91
C THR A 72 10.36 -0.64 -2.96
N TYR A 73 11.27 -1.53 -3.37
CA TYR A 73 11.62 -2.75 -2.62
C TYR A 73 10.48 -3.76 -2.46
N SER A 74 9.45 -3.71 -3.31
CA SER A 74 8.37 -4.69 -3.33
C SER A 74 8.63 -5.84 -4.29
N ASN A 75 7.89 -6.93 -4.11
CA ASN A 75 7.88 -8.08 -5.03
C ASN A 75 6.73 -7.99 -6.04
N ILE A 76 6.22 -6.79 -6.31
CA ILE A 76 5.07 -6.62 -7.20
C ILE A 76 5.48 -6.95 -8.64
N GLY A 77 4.80 -7.93 -9.24
CA GLY A 77 5.03 -8.35 -10.62
C GLY A 77 4.10 -7.64 -11.61
N GLN A 78 2.90 -7.26 -11.15
CA GLN A 78 1.90 -6.60 -11.97
C GLN A 78 1.15 -5.54 -11.14
N LEU A 79 1.18 -4.29 -11.63
CA LEU A 79 0.47 -3.16 -11.03
C LEU A 79 -1.02 -3.16 -11.38
N TRP A 80 -1.37 -3.49 -12.62
CA TRP A 80 -2.74 -3.66 -13.06
C TRP A 80 -2.80 -4.70 -14.21
N GLY A 81 -3.75 -5.63 -14.14
CA GLY A 81 -4.30 -6.38 -15.26
C GLY A 81 -5.10 -5.40 -16.09
N GLY A 82 -4.49 -4.86 -17.14
CA GLY A 82 -5.15 -3.93 -18.01
C GLY A 82 -6.46 -4.52 -18.54
N VAL A 83 -7.50 -3.69 -18.57
CA VAL A 83 -8.54 -3.84 -19.59
C VAL A 83 -8.15 -2.83 -20.67
N GLN A 84 -7.86 -3.32 -21.87
CA GLN A 84 -7.61 -2.50 -23.04
C GLN A 84 -8.92 -1.96 -23.61
#